data_AF-C4IL99-F1
#
_entry.id   AF-C4IL99-F1
#
_cell.length_a   1.000
_cell.length_b   1.000
_cell.length_c   1.000
_cell.angle_alpha   90.00
_cell.angle_beta   90.00
_cell.angle_gamma   90.00
#
_symmetry.space_group_name_H-M   'P 1'
#
loop_
_entity.id
_entity.type
_entity.pdbx_description
1 polymer ?
#
loop_
_entity_poly.entity_id
_entity_poly.type
_entity_poly.pdbx_seq_one_letter_code
_entity_poly.pdbx_strand_id
1 'polypeptide(L)'
;MKNYLITYANISVCEEYLMIVKANSAKEAINKFHDYKINSVELYEDFEEAVDASLEGDYFEWMNNGSKGEYNGYSAIDTFFKSKRVFGNKAKYKGINLNKVVEECKSLVSECRSKEFDLSQYSMETKESIFRWMYEYLEALNMEKFKVIE
;
A
#
# COMPACT_ATOMS: atom_id res chain seq x y z
N MET A 1 -7.77 -21.14 -22.20
CA MET A 1 -7.37 -19.90 -21.50
C MET A 1 -8.33 -18.79 -21.88
N LYS A 2 -8.75 -18.00 -20.91
CA LYS A 2 -9.67 -16.86 -21.07
C LYS A 2 -8.93 -15.58 -20.69
N ASN A 3 -9.38 -14.44 -21.22
CA ASN A 3 -8.94 -13.13 -20.73
C ASN A 3 -9.86 -12.76 -19.57
N TYR A 4 -9.28 -12.28 -18.48
CA TYR A 4 -10.04 -11.71 -17.37
C TYR A 4 -9.68 -10.26 -17.27
N LEU A 5 -10.69 -9.40 -17.32
CA LEU A 5 -10.54 -8.01 -16.96
C LEU A 5 -10.59 -7.92 -15.45
N ILE A 6 -9.50 -7.49 -14.83
CA ILE A 6 -9.43 -7.23 -13.39
C ILE A 6 -9.32 -5.74 -13.22
N THR A 7 -10.31 -5.17 -12.56
CA THR A 7 -10.31 -3.78 -12.09
C THR A 7 -10.84 -3.74 -10.67
N TYR A 8 -10.51 -2.68 -9.96
CA TYR A 8 -11.06 -2.40 -8.64
C TYR A 8 -12.58 -2.21 -8.75
N ALA A 9 -13.32 -2.77 -7.79
CA ALA A 9 -14.76 -2.55 -7.75
C ALA A 9 -15.05 -1.04 -7.52
N ASN A 10 -16.11 -0.53 -8.14
CA ASN A 10 -16.60 0.85 -7.97
C ASN A 10 -15.67 1.99 -8.44
N ILE A 11 -14.53 1.69 -9.07
CA ILE A 11 -13.77 2.69 -9.84
C ILE A 11 -14.37 2.76 -11.25
N SER A 12 -14.73 3.97 -11.71
CA SER A 12 -15.02 4.20 -13.13
C SER A 12 -13.83 3.70 -13.92
N VAL A 13 -14.04 2.75 -14.83
CA VAL A 13 -13.00 2.05 -15.60
C VAL A 13 -12.01 3.06 -16.20
N CYS A 14 -10.97 3.40 -15.45
CA CYS A 14 -9.86 4.22 -15.90
C CYS A 14 -8.82 3.24 -16.40
N GLU A 15 -8.28 3.48 -17.60
CA GLU A 15 -7.36 2.55 -18.26
C GLU A 15 -6.12 2.23 -17.41
N GLU A 16 -5.71 3.18 -16.54
CA GLU A 16 -4.55 3.06 -15.65
C GLU A 16 -4.71 1.96 -14.59
N TYR A 17 -5.94 1.67 -14.16
CA TYR A 17 -6.23 0.68 -13.11
C TYR A 17 -6.82 -0.63 -13.66
N LEU A 18 -6.70 -0.84 -14.97
CA LEU A 18 -7.28 -1.97 -15.69
C LEU A 18 -6.18 -2.98 -16.06
N MET A 19 -6.27 -4.20 -15.54
CA MET A 19 -5.37 -5.28 -15.96
C MET A 19 -6.11 -6.38 -16.70
N ILE A 20 -5.57 -6.78 -17.85
CA ILE A 20 -6.04 -7.95 -18.58
C ILE A 20 -5.13 -9.12 -18.24
N VAL A 21 -5.67 -10.11 -17.54
CA VAL A 21 -4.93 -11.30 -17.11
C VAL A 21 -5.41 -12.53 -17.88
N LYS A 22 -4.48 -13.22 -18.54
CA LYS A 22 -4.76 -14.52 -19.16
C LYS A 22 -4.67 -15.65 -18.13
N ALA A 23 -5.78 -16.35 -17.90
CA ALA A 23 -5.86 -17.42 -16.91
C ALA A 23 -6.88 -18.50 -17.30
N ASN A 24 -6.91 -19.62 -16.56
CA ASN A 24 -7.91 -20.68 -16.73
C ASN A 24 -9.12 -20.48 -15.82
N SER A 25 -9.00 -19.69 -14.75
CA SER A 25 -10.08 -19.38 -13.81
C SER A 25 -9.94 -17.97 -13.24
N ALA A 26 -11.03 -17.41 -12.72
CA ALA A 26 -11.00 -16.13 -12.00
C ALA A 26 -10.04 -16.16 -10.79
N LYS A 27 -10.00 -17.28 -10.06
CA LYS A 27 -9.07 -17.47 -8.94
C LYS A 27 -7.60 -17.39 -9.38
N GLU A 28 -7.26 -18.04 -10.49
CA GLU A 28 -5.91 -17.95 -11.07
C GLU A 28 -5.61 -16.52 -11.55
N ALA A 29 -6.59 -15.83 -12.11
CA ALA A 29 -6.44 -14.44 -12.55
C ALA A 29 -6.15 -13.49 -11.38
N ILE A 30 -6.89 -13.62 -10.27
CA ILE A 30 -6.69 -12.84 -9.03
C ILE A 30 -5.30 -13.09 -8.46
N ASN A 31 -4.85 -14.35 -8.39
CA ASN A 31 -3.52 -14.67 -7.89
C ASN A 31 -2.42 -14.04 -8.76
N LYS A 32 -2.54 -14.12 -10.09
CA LYS A 32 -1.59 -13.48 -11.02
C LYS A 32 -1.57 -11.97 -10.88
N PHE A 33 -2.73 -11.32 -10.69
CA PHE A 33 -2.82 -9.88 -10.45
C PHE A 33 -2.13 -9.50 -9.14
N HIS A 34 -2.42 -10.23 -8.07
CA HIS A 34 -1.80 -10.04 -6.77
C HIS A 34 -0.28 -10.15 -6.85
N ASP A 35 0.22 -11.26 -7.43
CA ASP A 35 1.65 -11.53 -7.57
C ASP A 35 2.36 -10.46 -8.41
N TYR A 36 1.67 -9.91 -9.40
CA TYR A 36 2.15 -8.77 -10.17
C TYR A 36 2.22 -7.50 -9.30
N LYS A 37 1.14 -7.11 -8.61
CA LYS A 37 1.08 -5.87 -7.84
C LYS A 37 2.09 -5.84 -6.70
N ILE A 38 2.22 -6.92 -5.92
CA ILE A 38 3.21 -6.97 -4.82
C ILE A 38 4.66 -6.87 -5.32
N ASN A 39 4.92 -7.09 -6.61
CA ASN A 39 6.25 -6.99 -7.22
C ASN A 39 6.36 -5.82 -8.22
N SER A 40 5.35 -4.94 -8.29
CA SER A 40 5.37 -3.77 -9.15
C SER A 40 5.87 -2.55 -8.38
N VAL A 41 6.85 -1.83 -8.94
CA VAL A 41 7.37 -0.57 -8.36
C VAL A 41 6.25 0.46 -8.18
N GLU A 42 5.31 0.52 -9.13
CA GLU A 42 4.13 1.38 -9.12
C GLU A 42 3.36 1.32 -7.78
N LEU A 43 3.12 0.12 -7.22
CA LEU A 43 2.40 -0.02 -5.95
C LEU A 43 3.13 0.68 -4.79
N TYR A 44 4.46 0.70 -4.84
CA TYR A 44 5.30 1.27 -3.79
C TYR A 44 5.52 2.76 -3.96
N GLU A 45 5.48 3.26 -5.20
CA GLU A 45 5.36 4.68 -5.50
C GLU A 45 4.02 5.21 -4.96
N ASP A 46 2.90 4.56 -5.28
CA ASP A 46 1.58 4.92 -4.75
C ASP A 46 1.55 4.88 -3.21
N PHE A 47 2.19 3.87 -2.62
CA PHE A 47 2.31 3.75 -1.16
C PHE A 47 3.06 4.93 -0.56
N GLU A 48 4.18 5.30 -1.14
CA GLU A 48 4.98 6.42 -0.66
C GLU A 48 4.25 7.75 -0.79
N GLU A 49 3.56 8.01 -1.91
CA GLU A 49 2.73 9.21 -2.06
C GLU A 49 1.64 9.28 -0.98
N ALA A 50 1.01 8.15 -0.64
CA ALA A 50 0.02 8.08 0.43
C ALA A 50 0.63 8.35 1.82
N VAL A 51 1.88 7.94 2.06
CA VAL A 51 2.62 8.27 3.29
C VAL A 51 2.93 9.76 3.33
N ASP A 52 3.49 10.32 2.26
CA ASP A 52 3.84 11.74 2.13
C ASP A 52 2.62 12.64 2.40
N ALA A 53 1.49 12.36 1.76
CA ALA A 53 0.23 13.10 1.97
C ALA A 53 -0.25 13.01 3.43
N SER A 54 -0.06 11.87 4.10
CA SER A 54 -0.43 11.70 5.50
C SER A 54 0.48 12.48 6.45
N LEU A 55 1.78 12.54 6.16
CA LEU A 55 2.75 13.31 6.94
C LEU A 55 2.61 14.81 6.73
N GLU A 56 2.26 15.25 5.52
CA GLU A 56 1.94 16.64 5.24
C GLU A 56 0.73 17.12 6.07
N GLY A 57 -0.31 16.28 6.16
CA GLY A 57 -1.46 16.56 7.04
C GLY A 57 -1.07 16.71 8.51
N ASP A 58 -0.26 15.78 9.03
CA ASP A 58 0.26 15.82 10.41
C ASP A 58 1.13 17.07 10.66
N TYR A 59 1.96 17.46 9.69
CA TYR A 59 2.75 18.68 9.74
C TYR A 59 1.88 19.94 9.82
N PHE A 60 0.82 20.04 9.00
CA PHE A 60 -0.09 21.19 9.05
C PHE A 60 -0.86 21.27 10.37
N GLU A 61 -1.31 20.14 10.92
CA GLU A 61 -1.91 20.10 12.26
C GLU A 61 -0.92 20.56 13.33
N TRP A 62 0.32 20.07 13.28
CA TRP A 62 1.38 20.49 14.20
C TRP A 62 1.66 22.00 14.14
N MET A 63 1.68 22.59 12.93
CA MET A 63 1.83 24.03 12.74
C MET A 63 0.64 24.82 13.31
N ASN A 64 -0.59 24.38 13.02
CA ASN A 64 -1.82 25.06 13.46
C ASN A 64 -1.98 25.06 14.99
N ASN A 65 -1.41 24.08 15.68
CA ASN A 65 -1.41 24.00 17.14
C ASN A 65 -0.41 24.96 17.82
N GLY A 66 0.29 25.81 17.05
CA GLY A 66 1.22 26.80 17.62
C GLY A 66 2.46 26.18 18.27
N SER A 67 2.84 24.98 17.81
CA SER A 67 3.97 24.23 18.34
C SER A 67 5.27 25.03 18.24
N LYS A 68 6.03 25.09 19.34
CA LYS A 68 7.33 25.79 19.41
C LYS A 68 8.44 24.74 19.38
N GLY A 69 8.91 24.39 18.19
CA GLY A 69 9.98 23.40 18.01
C GLY A 69 10.23 23.07 16.54
N GLU A 70 11.12 22.12 16.27
CA GLU A 70 11.27 21.53 14.94
C GLU A 70 10.31 20.35 14.79
N TYR A 71 9.67 20.25 13.63
CA TYR A 71 8.85 19.09 13.29
C TYR A 71 9.74 17.87 13.05
N ASN A 72 9.46 16.77 13.73
CA ASN A 72 10.24 15.54 13.61
C ASN A 72 9.54 14.54 12.69
N GLY A 73 9.84 14.62 11.39
CA GLY A 73 9.30 13.72 10.37
C GLY A 73 9.63 12.24 10.62
N TYR A 74 10.80 11.92 11.18
CA TYR A 74 11.18 10.55 11.51
C TYR A 74 10.31 9.92 12.61
N SER A 75 9.94 10.71 13.63
CA SER A 75 9.00 10.25 14.64
C SER A 75 7.56 10.21 14.12
N ALA A 76 7.19 11.13 13.22
CA ALA A 76 5.87 11.15 12.61
C ALA A 76 5.62 9.92 11.72
N ILE A 77 6.57 9.53 10.87
CA ILE A 77 6.45 8.33 10.02
C ILE A 77 6.35 7.04 10.86
N ASP A 78 7.15 6.93 11.92
CA ASP A 78 7.07 5.79 12.85
C ASP A 78 5.70 5.72 13.56
N THR A 79 5.20 6.87 14.01
CA THR A 79 3.88 7.01 14.64
C THR A 79 2.75 6.65 13.67
N PHE A 80 2.83 7.13 12.44
CA PHE A 80 1.88 6.84 11.37
C PHE A 80 1.77 5.34 11.10
N PHE A 81 2.91 4.66 10.85
CA PHE A 81 2.91 3.22 10.59
C PHE A 81 2.42 2.39 11.77
N LYS A 82 2.74 2.80 13.00
CA LYS A 82 2.28 2.13 14.23
C LYS A 82 0.82 2.45 14.59
N SER A 83 0.17 3.37 13.88
CA SER A 83 -1.23 3.73 14.14
C SER A 83 -2.18 2.58 13.78
N LYS A 84 -3.36 2.53 14.43
CA LYS A 84 -4.39 1.53 14.13
C LYS A 84 -4.94 1.62 12.70
N ARG A 85 -4.75 2.77 12.03
CA ARG A 85 -5.18 3.01 10.64
C ARG A 85 -4.24 2.37 9.62
N VAL A 86 -3.00 2.08 10.02
CA VAL A 86 -1.99 1.45 9.18
C VAL A 86 -1.70 0.04 9.71
N PHE A 87 -0.55 -0.21 10.34
CA PHE A 87 -0.16 -1.55 10.77
C PHE A 87 -0.46 -1.85 12.24
N GLY A 88 -0.83 -0.85 13.04
CA GLY A 88 -1.09 -1.00 14.49
C GLY A 88 -2.33 -1.81 14.86
N ASN A 89 -3.15 -2.24 13.89
CA ASN A 89 -4.28 -3.11 14.15
C ASN A 89 -3.83 -4.56 14.40
N LYS A 90 -3.57 -4.89 15.68
CA LYS A 90 -3.09 -6.20 16.12
C LYS A 90 -3.98 -7.39 15.70
N ALA A 91 -5.30 -7.18 15.58
CA ALA A 91 -6.20 -8.24 15.15
C ALA A 91 -6.02 -8.55 13.65
N LYS A 92 -5.87 -7.51 12.84
CA LYS A 92 -5.64 -7.61 11.38
C LYS A 92 -4.27 -8.18 11.05
N TYR A 93 -3.23 -7.77 11.78
CA TYR A 93 -1.84 -8.19 11.58
C TYR A 93 -1.38 -9.26 12.59
N LYS A 94 -2.30 -10.13 13.01
CA LYS A 94 -1.99 -11.19 13.97
C LYS A 94 -0.95 -12.16 13.38
N GLY A 95 0.14 -12.36 14.10
CA GLY A 95 1.23 -13.26 13.68
C GLY A 95 2.23 -12.62 12.72
N ILE A 96 2.07 -11.34 12.40
CA ILE A 96 3.02 -10.56 11.59
C ILE A 96 4.01 -9.85 12.52
N ASN A 97 5.29 -9.86 12.18
CA ASN A 97 6.33 -9.09 12.86
C ASN A 97 6.24 -7.61 12.45
N LEU A 98 5.33 -6.89 13.10
CA LEU A 98 5.07 -5.48 12.81
C LEU A 98 6.28 -4.58 12.96
N ASN A 99 7.20 -4.87 13.89
CA ASN A 99 8.41 -4.06 14.04
C ASN A 99 9.27 -4.16 12.78
N LYS A 100 9.45 -5.37 12.25
CA LYS A 100 10.16 -5.59 10.99
C LYS A 100 9.48 -4.88 9.82
N VAL A 101 8.14 -5.02 9.70
CA VAL A 101 7.37 -4.34 8.65
C VAL A 101 7.55 -2.83 8.72
N VAL A 102 7.46 -2.23 9.91
CA VAL A 102 7.63 -0.79 10.11
C VAL A 102 9.04 -0.32 9.73
N GLU A 103 10.09 -1.04 10.13
CA GLU A 103 11.46 -0.70 9.74
C GLU A 103 11.66 -0.79 8.22
N GLU A 104 11.22 -1.89 7.60
CA GLU A 104 11.32 -2.07 6.15
C GLU A 104 10.51 -1.01 5.39
N CYS A 105 9.32 -0.62 5.86
CA CYS A 105 8.52 0.43 5.24
C CYS A 105 9.20 1.82 5.30
N LYS A 106 9.91 2.14 6.38
CA LYS A 106 10.64 3.42 6.49
C LYS A 106 11.79 3.48 5.48
N SER A 107 12.56 2.41 5.36
CA SER A 107 13.60 2.30 4.33
C SER A 107 12.98 2.40 2.93
N LEU A 108 11.88 1.70 2.70
CA LEU A 108 11.18 1.70 1.42
C LEU A 108 10.74 3.09 1.00
N VAL A 109 10.06 3.84 1.88
CA VAL A 109 9.64 5.22 1.60
C VAL A 109 10.83 6.13 1.30
N SER A 110 11.96 5.94 1.98
CA SER A 110 13.16 6.74 1.71
C SER A 110 13.87 6.40 0.39
N GLU A 111 13.65 5.19 -0.14
CA GLU A 111 14.41 4.65 -1.26
C GLU A 111 13.59 4.54 -2.56
N CYS A 112 12.26 4.48 -2.50
CA CYS A 112 11.42 4.11 -3.65
C CYS A 112 11.52 5.06 -4.85
N ARG A 113 11.82 6.35 -4.62
CA ARG A 113 12.06 7.34 -5.68
C ARG A 113 13.48 7.25 -6.29
N SER A 114 14.34 6.38 -5.78
CA SER A 114 15.68 6.15 -6.30
C SER A 114 15.66 5.30 -7.56
N LYS A 115 16.55 5.61 -8.51
CA LYS A 115 16.79 4.78 -9.69
C LYS A 115 17.33 3.38 -9.37
N GLU A 116 17.84 3.19 -8.15
CA GLU A 116 18.43 1.93 -7.68
C GLU A 116 17.47 1.13 -6.77
N PHE A 117 16.19 1.50 -6.72
CA PHE A 117 15.22 0.84 -5.86
C PHE A 117 15.04 -0.64 -6.24
N ASP A 118 15.51 -1.54 -5.36
CA ASP A 118 15.40 -2.98 -5.53
C ASP A 118 14.33 -3.55 -4.60
N LEU A 119 13.19 -3.95 -5.16
CA LEU A 119 12.12 -4.59 -4.40
C LEU A 119 12.49 -5.95 -3.82
N SER A 120 13.53 -6.61 -4.30
CA SER A 120 13.92 -7.95 -3.85
C SER A 120 14.45 -7.97 -2.41
N GLN A 121 14.92 -6.81 -1.91
CA GLN A 121 15.46 -6.68 -0.56
C GLN A 121 14.40 -6.71 0.55
N TYR A 122 13.14 -6.40 0.22
CA TYR A 122 12.05 -6.33 1.20
C TYR A 122 11.34 -7.66 1.36
N SER A 123 10.94 -7.97 2.59
CA SER A 123 10.31 -9.24 2.90
C SER A 123 8.91 -9.34 2.32
N MET A 124 8.50 -10.56 1.96
CA MET A 124 7.14 -10.82 1.47
C MET A 124 6.08 -10.33 2.47
N GLU A 125 6.36 -10.48 3.76
CA GLU A 125 5.51 -9.99 4.85
C GLU A 125 5.25 -8.47 4.76
N THR A 126 6.26 -7.68 4.43
CA THR A 126 6.13 -6.22 4.22
C THR A 126 5.35 -5.91 2.95
N LYS A 127 5.68 -6.58 1.83
CA LYS A 127 4.99 -6.41 0.55
C LYS A 127 3.49 -6.67 0.66
N GLU A 128 3.12 -7.76 1.32
CA GLU A 128 1.74 -8.15 1.62
C GLU A 128 1.04 -7.14 2.53
N SER A 129 1.76 -6.61 3.52
CA SER A 129 1.22 -5.62 4.46
C SER A 129 0.91 -4.30 3.77
N ILE A 130 1.82 -3.85 2.88
CA ILE A 130 1.64 -2.66 2.03
C ILE A 130 0.49 -2.88 1.06
N PHE A 131 0.48 -3.98 0.30
CA PHE A 131 -0.60 -4.30 -0.63
C PHE A 131 -1.96 -4.29 0.08
N ARG A 132 -2.07 -4.96 1.23
CA ARG A 132 -3.30 -4.99 2.02
C ARG A 132 -3.71 -3.60 2.50
N TRP A 133 -2.77 -2.75 2.90
CA TRP A 133 -3.08 -1.41 3.38
C TRP A 133 -3.48 -0.49 2.22
N MET A 134 -2.71 -0.46 1.14
CA MET A 134 -3.01 0.35 -0.06
C MET A 134 -4.37 0.00 -0.63
N TYR A 135 -4.68 -1.29 -0.67
CA TYR A 135 -5.97 -1.77 -1.11
C TYR A 135 -7.13 -1.29 -0.22
N GLU A 136 -6.91 -1.11 1.09
CA GLU A 136 -7.91 -0.54 2.00
C GLU A 136 -7.90 1.00 2.03
N TYR A 137 -6.76 1.63 1.76
CA TYR A 137 -6.57 3.09 1.80
C TYR A 137 -7.15 3.77 0.55
N LEU A 138 -6.90 3.19 -0.62
CA LEU A 138 -7.52 3.62 -1.89
C LEU A 138 -9.02 3.28 -1.93
N GLU A 139 -9.52 2.40 -1.04
CA GLU A 139 -10.92 1.97 -0.96
C GLU A 139 -11.61 2.40 0.36
N ALA A 140 -12.26 3.55 0.34
CA ALA A 140 -13.54 3.63 1.03
C ALA A 140 -14.49 2.61 0.34
N LEU A 141 -14.87 1.52 1.04
CA LEU A 141 -16.02 0.61 0.82
C LEU A 141 -15.67 -0.89 0.58
N ASN A 142 -15.88 -1.69 1.63
CA ASN A 142 -16.68 -2.92 1.61
C ASN A 142 -16.41 -4.00 0.52
N MET A 143 -15.61 -5.01 0.88
CA MET A 143 -15.62 -6.46 0.58
C MET A 143 -16.31 -7.11 -0.66
N GLU A 144 -16.71 -6.42 -1.73
CA GLU A 144 -17.05 -7.00 -3.05
C GLU A 144 -15.92 -6.74 -4.06
N LYS A 145 -14.75 -7.31 -3.75
CA LYS A 145 -13.41 -6.72 -4.01
C LYS A 145 -12.89 -6.66 -5.46
N PHE A 146 -13.33 -7.48 -6.39
CA PHE A 146 -12.83 -7.38 -7.78
C PHE A 146 -13.97 -7.49 -8.76
N LYS A 147 -14.04 -6.57 -9.72
CA LYS A 147 -14.87 -6.79 -10.90
C LYS A 147 -14.05 -7.62 -11.87
N VAL A 148 -14.29 -8.93 -11.82
CA VAL A 148 -13.73 -9.88 -12.79
C VAL A 148 -14.75 -10.05 -13.91
N ILE A 149 -14.45 -9.49 -15.08
CA ILE A 149 -15.27 -9.65 -16.28
C ILE A 149 -14.57 -10.66 -17.19
N GLU A 150 -15.29 -11.71 -17.58
CA GLU A 150 -14.86 -12.69 -18.59
C GLU A 150 -15.12 -12.15 -20.01
#